data_AF-A0A6P0Z5W6-F1
#
_entry.id   AF-A0A6P0Z5W6-F1
#
_cell.length_a   1.000
_cell.length_b   1.000
_cell.length_c   1.000
_cell.angle_alpha   90.00
_cell.angle_beta   90.00
_cell.angle_gamma   90.00
#
_symmetry.space_group_name_H-M   'P 1'
#
loop_
_entity.id
_entity.type
_entity.pdbx_description
1 polymer ?
#
loop_
_entity_poly.entity_id
_entity_poly.type
_entity_poly.pdbx_seq_one_letter_code
_entity_poly.pdbx_strand_id
1 'polypeptide(L)' 'AWYNGKLLNEQLVKEGYALAAPRIPNNKYDTRLIKAQEYARIMGYGIWNPEQPMRLSPSEFRRQHH' A
#
# COMPACT_ATOMS: atom_id res chain seq x y z
N ALA A 1 10.09 -2.65 -6.69
CA ALA A 1 10.93 -2.38 -7.89
C ALA A 1 11.50 -0.97 -7.80
N TRP A 2 12.68 -0.73 -8.37
CA TRP A 2 13.27 0.61 -8.50
C TRP A 2 13.04 1.09 -9.93
N TYR A 3 12.60 2.34 -10.08
CA TYR A 3 12.44 2.99 -11.38
C TYR A 3 12.99 4.41 -11.29
N ASN A 4 13.97 4.75 -12.13
CA ASN A 4 14.65 6.06 -12.14
C ASN A 4 15.11 6.53 -10.75
N GLY A 5 15.69 5.63 -9.95
CA GLY A 5 16.17 5.92 -8.60
C GLY A 5 15.06 6.07 -7.54
N LYS A 6 13.79 5.88 -7.89
CA LYS A 6 12.64 5.87 -6.97
C LYS A 6 12.18 4.45 -6.67
N LEU A 7 11.82 4.20 -5.42
CA LEU A 7 11.23 2.93 -5.02
C LEU A 7 9.73 2.95 -5.38
N LEU A 8 9.37 2.35 -6.52
CA LEU A 8 7.99 2.41 -7.05
C LEU A 8 6.97 1.85 -6.05
N ASN A 9 7.34 0.81 -5.32
CA ASN A 9 6.47 0.21 -4.29
C ASN A 9 6.10 1.22 -3.21
N GLU A 10 7.04 2.09 -2.82
CA GLU A 10 6.79 3.14 -1.83
C GLU A 10 5.80 4.17 -2.37
N GLN A 11 5.95 4.56 -3.64
CA GLN A 11 5.04 5.51 -4.28
C GLN A 11 3.61 4.95 -4.38
N LEU A 12 3.45 3.70 -4.82
CA LEU A 12 2.14 3.06 -4.92
C LEU A 12 1.43 2.96 -3.55
N VAL A 13 2.18 2.67 -2.49
CA VAL A 13 1.64 2.61 -1.12
C VAL A 13 1.28 4.01 -0.63
N LYS A 14 2.14 5.01 -0.89
CA LYS A 14 1.91 6.41 -0.48
C LYS A 14 0.68 7.03 -1.16
N GLU A 15 0.43 6.66 -2.41
CA GLU A 15 -0.74 7.10 -3.17
C GLU A 15 -2.00 6.29 -2.85
N GLY A 16 -1.91 5.28 -1.97
CA GLY A 16 -3.05 4.50 -1.51
C GLY A 16 -3.54 3.43 -2.49
N TYR A 17 -2.73 3.05 -3.48
CA TYR A 17 -3.07 2.00 -4.45
C TYR A 17 -2.70 0.60 -3.97
N ALA A 18 -1.80 0.49 -2.98
CA ALA A 18 -1.29 -0.79 -2.49
C ALA A 18 -1.20 -0.83 -0.97
N LEU A 19 -1.26 -2.04 -0.41
CA LEU A 19 -0.99 -2.31 1.00
C LEU A 19 0.45 -2.78 1.20
N ALA A 20 1.12 -2.19 2.19
CA ALA A 20 2.40 -2.67 2.69
C ALA A 20 2.18 -3.95 3.50
N ALA A 21 2.73 -5.07 3.01
CA ALA A 21 2.72 -6.36 3.69
C ALA A 21 4.17 -6.81 3.93
N PRO A 22 4.70 -6.61 5.15
CA PRO A 22 6.03 -7.09 5.52
C PRO A 22 6.16 -8.59 5.28
N ARG A 23 7.23 -9.03 4.61
CA ARG A 23 7.53 -10.46 4.39
C ARG A 23 8.98 -10.74 4.74
N ILE A 24 9.18 -11.58 5.74
CA ILE A 24 10.51 -12.07 6.15
C ILE A 24 11.02 -13.04 5.08
N PRO A 25 12.32 -13.01 4.72
CA PRO A 25 13.41 -12.22 5.32
C PRO A 25 13.65 -10.83 4.69
N ASN A 26 12.84 -10.38 3.74
CA ASN A 26 13.11 -9.16 2.97
C ASN A 26 12.56 -7.89 3.64
N ASN A 27 13.13 -7.53 4.79
CA ASN A 27 12.65 -6.43 5.64
C ASN A 27 13.35 -5.07 5.44
N LYS A 28 14.31 -4.98 4.49
CA LYS A 28 15.17 -3.80 4.26
C LYS A 28 14.39 -2.48 4.06
N TYR A 29 13.17 -2.56 3.54
CA TYR A 29 12.34 -1.39 3.20
C TYR A 29 11.03 -1.31 3.99
N ASP A 30 10.79 -2.21 4.95
CA ASP A 30 9.51 -2.29 5.67
C ASP A 30 9.17 -0.97 6.36
N THR A 31 10.12 -0.36 7.07
CA THR A 31 9.90 0.93 7.73
C THR A 31 9.48 2.04 6.77
N ARG A 32 10.02 2.06 5.53
CA ARG A 32 9.63 3.07 4.53
C ARG A 32 8.21 2.82 4.02
N LEU A 33 7.88 1.56 3.74
CA LEU A 33 6.55 1.18 3.27
C LEU A 33 5.48 1.38 4.35
N ILE A 34 5.78 1.10 5.61
CA ILE A 34 4.88 1.36 6.75
C ILE A 34 4.58 2.86 6.85
N LYS A 35 5.60 3.72 6.82
CA LYS A 35 5.43 5.19 6.85
C LYS A 35 4.61 5.70 5.66
N ALA A 36 4.85 5.15 4.47
CA ALA A 36 4.08 5.50 3.29
C ALA A 36 2.59 5.13 3.45
N GLN A 37 2.30 3.97 4.04
CA GLN A 37 0.94 3.53 4.28
C GLN A 37 0.23 4.37 5.35
N GLU A 38 0.93 4.72 6.43
CA GLU A 38 0.42 5.63 7.47
C GLU A 38 0.07 6.99 6.88
N TYR A 39 0.94 7.54 6.02
CA TYR A 39 0.66 8.78 5.30
C TYR A 39 -0.59 8.68 4.43
N ALA A 40 -0.73 7.62 3.64
CA ALA A 40 -1.90 7.42 2.78
C ALA A 40 -3.21 7.30 3.60
N ARG A 41 -3.15 6.68 4.78
CA ARG A 41 -4.28 6.57 5.71
C ARG A 41 -4.70 7.92 6.28
N ILE A 42 -3.74 8.72 6.75
CA ILE A 42 -4.02 10.04 7.33
C ILE A 42 -4.60 10.98 6.27
N MET A 43 -4.06 10.93 5.05
CA MET A 43 -4.52 11.78 3.95
C MET A 43 -5.80 11.27 3.27
N GLY A 44 -6.23 10.04 3.57
CA GLY A 44 -7.41 9.43 2.95
C GLY A 44 -7.23 9.11 1.46
N TYR A 45 -6.05 8.68 1.04
CA TYR A 45 -5.78 8.39 -0.38
C TYR A 45 -6.18 6.98 -0.81
N GLY A 46 -6.67 6.87 -2.06
CA GLY A 46 -6.97 5.60 -2.72
C GLY A 46 -7.92 4.73 -1.90
N ILE A 47 -7.45 3.53 -1.53
CA ILE A 47 -8.22 2.57 -0.73
C ILE A 47 -8.56 3.07 0.68
N TRP A 48 -7.94 4.16 1.14
CA TRP A 48 -8.16 4.77 2.44
C TRP A 48 -9.13 5.96 2.43
N ASN A 49 -9.75 6.25 1.28
CA ASN A 49 -10.71 7.36 1.16
C ASN A 49 -11.82 7.25 2.24
N PRO A 50 -12.02 8.26 3.11
CA PRO A 50 -13.01 8.20 4.17
C PRO A 50 -14.46 8.10 3.65
N GLU A 51 -14.74 8.67 2.47
CA GLU A 51 -16.06 8.61 1.85
C GLU A 51 -16.33 7.21 1.25
N GLN A 52 -15.29 6.55 0.76
CA GLN A 52 -15.40 5.24 0.12
C GLN A 52 -14.19 4.34 0.45
N PRO A 53 -14.08 3.85 1.70
CA PRO A 53 -12.95 3.04 2.10
C PRO A 53 -13.07 1.63 1.52
N MET A 54 -11.94 1.03 1.15
CA MET A 54 -11.90 -0.38 0.78
C MET A 54 -12.15 -1.23 2.02
N ARG A 55 -13.27 -1.97 2.01
CA ARG A 55 -13.69 -2.83 3.14
C ARG A 55 -13.21 -4.27 3.02
N LEU A 56 -12.72 -4.66 1.85
CA LEU A 56 -12.26 -6.02 1.57
C LEU A 56 -10.75 -6.11 1.81
N SER A 57 -10.31 -7.25 2.34
CA SER A 57 -8.89 -7.60 2.31
C SER A 57 -8.44 -7.90 0.86
N PRO A 58 -7.13 -7.80 0.55
CA PRO A 58 -6.62 -8.12 -0.79
C PRO A 58 -6.99 -9.51 -1.31
N SER A 59 -7.06 -10.52 -0.43
CA SER A 59 -7.46 -11.87 -0.81
C SER A 59 -8.94 -11.95 -1.18
N GLU A 60 -9.81 -11.27 -0.43
CA GLU A 60 -11.25 -11.22 -0.71
C GLU A 60 -11.55 -10.45 -2.00
N PHE A 61 -10.89 -9.30 -2.19
CA PHE A 61 -11.04 -8.51 -3.42
C PHE A 61 -10.67 -9.34 -4.65
N ARG A 62 -9.51 -10.03 -4.61
CA ARG A 62 -9.11 -10.92 -5.71
C ARG A 62 -10.15 -12.01 -5.96
N ARG A 63 -10.66 -12.67 -4.91
CA ARG A 63 -11.66 -13.74 -5.06
C ARG A 63 -12.96 -13.26 -5.74
N GLN A 64 -13.39 -12.01 -5.51
CA GLN A 64 -14.61 -11.46 -6.10
C GLN A 64 -14.44 -10.99 -7.55
N HIS A 65 -13.21 -10.68 -7.96
CA HIS A 65 -12.88 -10.10 -9.27
C HIS A 65 -12.00 -11.02 -10.13
N HIS A 66 -11.97 -12.31 -9.81
CA HIS A 66 -11.26 -13.35 -10.56
C HIS A 66 -12.16 -14.05 -11.56
#